data_AF-A0A9P6FY56-F1
#
_entry.id   AF-A0A9P6FY56-F1
#
_cell.length_a   1.000
_cell.length_b   1.000
_cell.length_c   1.000
_cell.angle_alpha   90.00
_cell.angle_beta   90.00
_cell.angle_gamma   90.00
#
_symmetry.space_group_name_H-M   'P 1'
#
loop_
_entity.id
_entity.type
_entity.pdbx_description
1 polymer ?
#
loop_
_entity_poly.entity_id
_entity_poly.type
_entity_poly.pdbx_seq_one_letter_code
_entity_poly.pdbx_strand_id
1 'polypeptide(L)'
;MEQLEQISAQGFGAMASHIIGWAYFLAWSASFYPQAILNWRRKSVQGLSMDFIYLNVVGFLCYSIFNLAFYFSPEIQDEYRQRNGGQDNLVRANDVFFALHALALSSFTLFQTLIYKRDEGQSVSKPTKLLILISSIGMGLMVVSAIASKSQWIDLLYYLSYIKLGISFIKYCPQVYLNYASKSTAGWSIHNILLDFTGGTLSISQLILDAYISNDWSGISGDPVKFGLGFLSIFFDIIFMVQHYILYRPREDKDYAPLSMMENGEHKALLLPKHKNYQSTLQFKQQQQE
;
A
#
# COMPACT_ATOMS: atom_id res chain seq x y z
N MET A 1 23.85 -27.11 32.36
CA MET A 1 24.21 -27.04 30.93
C MET A 1 22.96 -26.78 30.11
N GLU A 2 21.91 -27.58 30.26
CA GLU A 2 20.61 -27.41 29.58
C GLU A 2 19.96 -26.03 29.80
N GLN A 3 19.94 -25.51 31.04
CA GLN A 3 19.45 -24.14 31.31
C GLN A 3 20.32 -23.04 30.67
N LEU A 4 21.64 -23.23 30.55
CA LEU A 4 22.53 -22.26 29.91
C LEU A 4 22.40 -22.27 28.39
N GLU A 5 22.17 -23.45 27.79
CA GLU A 5 21.80 -23.57 26.38
C GLU A 5 20.43 -22.94 26.10
N GLN A 6 19.46 -23.10 27.01
CA GLN A 6 18.14 -22.50 26.87
C GLN A 6 18.20 -20.96 26.97
N ILE A 7 18.98 -20.41 27.90
CA ILE A 7 19.21 -18.96 28.03
C ILE A 7 19.97 -18.41 26.81
N SER A 8 20.97 -19.14 26.30
CA SER A 8 21.71 -18.80 25.08
C SER A 8 20.80 -18.82 23.85
N ALA A 9 19.97 -19.84 23.69
CA ALA A 9 19.02 -19.98 22.58
C ALA A 9 17.92 -18.91 22.62
N GLN A 10 17.44 -18.54 23.82
CA GLN A 10 16.52 -17.42 24.02
C GLN A 10 17.18 -16.08 23.68
N GLY A 11 18.44 -15.87 24.07
CA GLY A 11 19.20 -14.66 23.72
C GLY A 11 19.43 -14.51 22.22
N PHE A 12 19.82 -15.59 21.53
CA PHE A 12 19.98 -15.60 20.07
C PHE A 12 18.64 -15.41 19.35
N GLY A 13 17.58 -16.09 19.80
CA GLY A 13 16.24 -15.95 19.25
C GLY A 13 15.69 -14.53 19.36
N ALA A 14 15.86 -13.88 20.51
CA ALA A 14 15.46 -12.49 20.72
C ALA A 14 16.25 -11.53 19.82
N MET A 15 17.56 -11.72 19.66
CA MET A 15 18.37 -10.93 18.74
C MET A 15 17.93 -11.12 17.28
N ALA A 16 17.67 -12.36 16.85
CA ALA A 16 17.17 -12.66 15.52
C ALA A 16 15.81 -12.00 15.27
N SER A 17 14.87 -12.10 16.22
CA SER A 17 13.58 -11.41 16.18
C SER A 17 13.74 -9.89 16.01
N HIS A 18 14.62 -9.27 16.78
CA HIS A 18 14.92 -7.84 16.63
C HIS A 18 15.47 -7.47 15.25
N ILE A 19 16.40 -8.26 14.70
CA ILE A 19 16.98 -8.02 13.38
C ILE A 19 15.91 -8.15 12.29
N ILE A 20 15.09 -9.20 12.36
CA ILE A 20 13.97 -9.41 11.42
C ILE A 20 12.97 -8.25 11.52
N GLY A 21 12.72 -7.76 12.73
CA GLY A 21 11.85 -6.61 13.01
C GLY A 21 12.28 -5.34 12.31
N TRP A 22 13.55 -4.98 12.47
CA TRP A 22 14.11 -3.82 11.78
C TRP A 22 14.16 -4.03 10.26
N ALA A 23 14.48 -5.23 9.80
CA ALA A 23 14.52 -5.55 8.38
C ALA A 23 13.16 -5.37 7.70
N TYR A 24 12.08 -5.91 8.28
CA TYR A 24 10.75 -5.73 7.71
C TYR A 24 10.28 -4.28 7.77
N PHE A 25 10.59 -3.56 8.86
CA PHE A 25 10.20 -2.17 9.02
C PHE A 25 10.84 -1.28 7.95
N LEU A 26 12.14 -1.52 7.68
CA LEU A 26 12.88 -0.84 6.62
C LEU A 26 12.35 -1.22 5.24
N ALA A 27 12.03 -2.50 4.99
CA ALA A 27 11.47 -2.95 3.72
C ALA A 27 10.11 -2.28 3.43
N TRP A 28 9.19 -2.26 4.40
CA TRP A 28 7.91 -1.57 4.26
C TRP A 28 8.05 -0.06 4.10
N SER A 29 8.97 0.58 4.84
CA SER A 29 9.21 2.01 4.68
C SER A 29 9.78 2.32 3.29
N ALA A 30 10.68 1.49 2.79
CA ALA A 30 11.29 1.64 1.47
C ALA A 30 10.31 1.38 0.31
N SER A 31 9.27 0.55 0.50
CA SER A 31 8.31 0.19 -0.56
C SER A 31 7.55 1.41 -1.13
N PHE A 32 7.41 2.48 -0.36
CA PHE A 32 6.76 3.72 -0.81
C PHE A 32 7.54 4.50 -1.88
N TYR A 33 8.85 4.29 -2.00
CA TYR A 33 9.71 5.07 -2.89
C TYR A 33 9.71 4.61 -4.36
N PRO A 34 9.80 3.30 -4.68
CA PRO A 34 9.90 2.85 -6.05
C PRO A 34 8.84 3.37 -7.01
N GLN A 35 7.58 3.52 -6.57
CA GLN A 35 6.53 4.06 -7.44
C GLN A 35 6.75 5.54 -7.73
N ALA A 36 7.08 6.34 -6.71
CA ALA A 36 7.38 7.76 -6.88
C ALA A 36 8.59 7.97 -7.79
N ILE A 37 9.64 7.15 -7.65
CA ILE A 37 10.83 7.19 -8.51
C ILE A 37 10.46 6.78 -9.94
N LEU A 38 9.65 5.73 -10.13
CA LEU A 38 9.22 5.28 -11.46
C LEU A 38 8.45 6.39 -12.20
N ASN A 39 7.50 7.02 -11.51
CA ASN A 39 6.74 8.15 -12.04
C ASN A 39 7.67 9.31 -12.43
N TRP A 40 8.64 9.64 -11.57
CA TRP A 40 9.61 10.71 -11.84
C TRP A 40 10.52 10.40 -13.03
N ARG A 41 10.97 9.14 -13.19
CA ARG A 41 11.80 8.71 -14.33
C ARG A 41 11.03 8.73 -15.64
N ARG A 42 9.78 8.26 -15.63
CA ARG A 42 8.94 8.16 -16.85
C ARG A 42 8.21 9.45 -17.20
N LYS A 43 8.14 10.42 -16.28
CA LYS A 43 7.29 11.63 -16.39
C LYS A 43 5.85 11.30 -16.78
N SER A 44 5.37 10.15 -16.33
CA SER A 44 4.06 9.57 -16.69
C SER A 44 3.56 8.72 -15.53
N VAL A 45 2.25 8.78 -15.29
CA VAL A 45 1.51 7.95 -14.34
C VAL A 45 0.53 7.01 -15.07
N GLN A 46 0.72 6.81 -16.37
CA GLN A 46 -0.05 5.85 -17.16
C GLN A 46 0.14 4.43 -16.63
N GLY A 47 -0.96 3.67 -16.54
CA GLY A 47 -1.00 2.34 -15.94
C GLY A 47 -1.03 2.30 -14.41
N LEU A 48 -1.14 3.45 -13.73
CA LEU A 48 -1.35 3.54 -12.29
C LEU A 48 -2.83 3.83 -11.97
N SER A 49 -3.43 3.09 -11.04
CA SER A 49 -4.83 3.28 -10.67
C SER A 49 -5.00 4.54 -9.83
N MET A 50 -5.85 5.46 -10.30
CA MET A 50 -6.21 6.66 -9.53
C MET A 50 -6.92 6.28 -8.22
N ASP A 51 -7.72 5.23 -8.24
CA ASP A 51 -8.37 4.73 -7.03
C ASP A 51 -7.33 4.29 -5.98
N PHE A 52 -6.32 3.51 -6.39
CA PHE A 52 -5.24 3.09 -5.49
C PHE A 52 -4.55 4.29 -4.86
N ILE A 53 -4.21 5.32 -5.65
CA ILE A 53 -3.50 6.51 -5.17
C ILE A 53 -4.35 7.28 -4.15
N TYR A 54 -5.60 7.62 -4.51
CA TYR A 54 -6.49 8.39 -3.64
C TYR A 54 -6.82 7.63 -2.35
N LEU A 55 -7.10 6.33 -2.45
CA LEU A 55 -7.35 5.48 -1.30
C LEU A 55 -6.13 5.42 -0.36
N ASN A 56 -4.90 5.33 -0.88
CA ASN A 56 -3.71 5.38 -0.02
C ASN A 56 -3.60 6.71 0.73
N VAL A 57 -3.80 7.85 0.07
CA VAL A 57 -3.74 9.17 0.73
C VAL A 57 -4.79 9.27 1.83
N VAL A 58 -6.05 8.93 1.55
CA VAL A 58 -7.12 8.97 2.56
C VAL A 58 -6.82 8.01 3.72
N GLY A 59 -6.42 6.78 3.42
CA GLY A 59 -6.08 5.80 4.44
C GLY A 59 -4.94 6.29 5.35
N PHE A 60 -3.82 6.73 4.78
CA PHE A 60 -2.69 7.22 5.58
C PHE A 60 -2.97 8.55 6.29
N LEU A 61 -3.91 9.36 5.80
CA LEU A 61 -4.40 10.53 6.52
C LEU A 61 -5.16 10.11 7.79
N CYS A 62 -6.13 9.20 7.67
CA CYS A 62 -6.84 8.64 8.82
C CYS A 62 -5.87 8.01 9.83
N TYR A 63 -4.89 7.25 9.34
CA TYR A 63 -3.89 6.61 10.18
C TYR A 63 -2.94 7.62 10.86
N SER A 64 -2.56 8.69 10.16
CA SER A 64 -1.73 9.75 10.75
C SER A 64 -2.47 10.50 11.85
N ILE A 65 -3.73 10.86 11.63
CA ILE A 65 -4.57 11.52 12.65
C ILE A 65 -4.71 10.61 13.88
N PHE A 66 -4.99 9.32 13.67
CA PHE A 66 -5.08 8.34 14.74
C PHE A 66 -3.80 8.29 15.59
N ASN A 67 -2.64 8.06 14.96
CA ASN A 67 -1.39 7.91 15.71
C ASN A 67 -0.96 9.21 16.39
N LEU A 68 -1.10 10.37 15.72
CA LEU A 68 -0.80 11.67 16.32
C LEU A 68 -1.66 11.92 17.56
N ALA A 69 -2.96 11.68 17.48
CA ALA A 69 -3.87 11.92 18.60
C ALA A 69 -3.62 10.99 19.78
N PHE A 70 -3.46 9.68 19.54
CA PHE A 70 -3.13 8.71 20.58
C PHE A 70 -1.77 8.98 21.25
N TYR A 71 -0.79 9.49 20.48
CA TYR A 71 0.55 9.75 21.00
C TYR A 71 0.66 11.09 21.75
N PHE A 72 0.04 12.16 21.25
CA PHE A 72 0.24 13.51 21.79
C PHE A 72 -0.91 14.04 22.67
N SER A 73 -2.14 13.51 22.58
CA SER A 73 -3.28 14.05 23.34
C SER A 73 -3.45 13.33 24.68
N PRO A 74 -3.26 14.01 25.83
CA PRO A 74 -3.52 13.41 27.14
C PRO A 74 -4.99 13.01 27.31
N GLU A 75 -5.92 13.80 26.76
CA GLU A 75 -7.36 13.52 26.81
C GLU A 75 -7.69 12.17 26.16
N ILE A 76 -7.16 11.90 24.96
CA ILE A 76 -7.36 10.61 24.28
C ILE A 76 -6.75 9.45 25.08
N GLN A 77 -5.58 9.68 25.68
CA GLN A 77 -4.90 8.67 26.50
C GLN A 77 -5.72 8.34 27.75
N ASP A 78 -6.31 9.35 28.40
CA ASP A 78 -7.19 9.19 29.54
C ASP A 78 -8.50 8.48 29.16
N GLU A 79 -9.14 8.88 28.06
CA GLU A 79 -10.32 8.21 27.52
C GLU A 79 -10.04 6.73 27.21
N TYR A 80 -8.86 6.42 26.65
CA TYR A 80 -8.43 5.05 26.40
C TYR A 80 -8.22 4.28 27.71
N ARG A 81 -7.50 4.85 28.68
CA ARG A 81 -7.26 4.22 29.99
C ARG A 81 -8.57 3.89 30.70
N GLN A 82 -9.53 4.83 30.69
CA GLN A 82 -10.85 4.63 31.30
C GLN A 82 -11.61 3.43 30.68
N ARG A 83 -11.48 3.24 29.37
CA ARG A 83 -12.14 2.15 28.63
C ARG A 83 -11.41 0.81 28.71
N ASN A 84 -10.11 0.80 29.05
CA ASN A 84 -9.27 -0.38 29.01
C ASN A 84 -8.67 -0.73 30.39
N GLY A 85 -9.41 -0.48 31.47
CA GLY A 85 -9.01 -0.91 32.83
C GLY A 85 -7.73 -0.24 33.33
N GLY A 86 -7.48 1.01 32.93
CA GLY A 86 -6.30 1.79 33.30
C GLY A 86 -5.06 1.53 32.45
N GLN A 87 -5.12 0.65 31.44
CA GLN A 87 -3.99 0.34 30.58
C GLN A 87 -3.69 1.47 29.60
N ASP A 88 -2.40 1.74 29.37
CA ASP A 88 -1.95 2.69 28.37
C ASP A 88 -2.12 2.13 26.95
N ASN A 89 -2.32 3.04 25.99
CA ASN A 89 -2.35 2.65 24.59
C ASN A 89 -0.96 2.21 24.10
N LEU A 90 -0.97 1.38 23.06
CA LEU A 90 0.25 0.78 22.51
C LEU A 90 0.92 1.63 21.43
N VAL A 91 0.40 2.81 21.08
CA VAL A 91 0.99 3.67 20.05
C VAL A 91 2.34 4.19 20.53
N ARG A 92 3.33 4.19 19.64
CA ARG A 92 4.70 4.63 19.89
C ARG A 92 5.15 5.65 18.84
N ALA A 93 6.28 6.31 19.10
CA ALA A 93 6.80 7.36 18.22
C ALA A 93 7.12 6.87 16.80
N ASN A 94 7.59 5.62 16.67
CA ASN A 94 7.85 4.98 15.38
C ASN A 94 6.56 4.81 14.55
N ASP A 95 5.41 4.55 15.18
CA ASP A 95 4.13 4.43 14.48
C ASP A 95 3.68 5.78 13.92
N VAL A 96 3.87 6.86 14.69
CA VAL A 96 3.64 8.24 14.25
C VAL A 96 4.53 8.58 13.06
N PHE A 97 5.84 8.31 13.15
CA PHE A 97 6.78 8.58 12.07
C PHE A 97 6.42 7.80 10.80
N PHE A 98 6.13 6.51 10.92
CA PHE A 98 5.74 5.66 9.79
C PHE A 98 4.45 6.16 9.13
N ALA A 99 3.42 6.50 9.91
CA ALA A 99 2.15 7.00 9.38
C ALA A 99 2.34 8.30 8.58
N LEU A 100 3.09 9.26 9.14
CA LEU A 100 3.38 10.54 8.49
C LEU A 100 4.27 10.37 7.25
N HIS A 101 5.27 9.49 7.33
CA HIS A 101 6.13 9.16 6.21
C HIS A 101 5.32 8.60 5.03
N ALA A 102 4.47 7.59 5.30
CA ALA A 102 3.62 6.99 4.29
C ALA A 102 2.60 7.98 3.70
N LEU A 103 2.03 8.87 4.54
CA LEU A 103 1.15 9.95 4.09
C LEU A 103 1.88 10.92 3.15
N ALA A 104 3.10 11.33 3.51
CA ALA A 104 3.91 12.24 2.71
C ALA A 104 4.23 11.64 1.32
N LEU A 105 4.71 10.40 1.27
CA LEU A 105 5.05 9.73 0.01
C LEU A 105 3.82 9.42 -0.85
N SER A 106 2.70 9.03 -0.22
CA SER A 106 1.43 8.83 -0.93
C SER A 106 0.90 10.13 -1.52
N SER A 107 0.97 11.23 -0.76
CA SER A 107 0.56 12.57 -1.21
C SER A 107 1.47 13.10 -2.31
N PHE A 108 2.78 12.82 -2.21
CA PHE A 108 3.73 13.13 -3.28
C PHE A 108 3.41 12.37 -4.57
N THR A 109 3.07 11.08 -4.46
CA THR A 109 2.63 10.27 -5.61
C THR A 109 1.33 10.80 -6.21
N LEU A 110 0.38 11.24 -5.38
CA LEU A 110 -0.84 11.92 -5.83
C LEU A 110 -0.51 13.22 -6.56
N PHE A 111 0.39 14.04 -6.02
CA PHE A 111 0.84 15.26 -6.68
C PHE A 111 1.50 15.00 -8.04
N GLN A 112 2.28 13.91 -8.18
CA GLN A 112 2.83 13.52 -9.47
C GLN A 112 1.75 13.25 -10.51
N THR A 113 0.57 12.74 -10.11
CA THR A 113 -0.55 12.63 -11.05
C THR A 113 -0.95 13.99 -11.59
N LEU A 114 -0.92 15.05 -10.78
CA LEU A 114 -1.30 16.41 -11.18
C LEU A 114 -0.45 16.98 -12.31
N ILE A 115 0.83 16.59 -12.38
CA ILE A 115 1.82 17.18 -13.29
C ILE A 115 2.17 16.26 -14.46
N TYR A 116 2.22 14.95 -14.23
CA TYR A 116 2.71 14.00 -15.24
C TYR A 116 1.61 13.50 -16.17
N LYS A 117 2.05 12.97 -17.32
CA LYS A 117 1.15 12.44 -18.34
C LYS A 117 0.26 11.32 -17.77
N ARG A 118 -1.02 11.39 -18.09
CA ARG A 118 -2.07 10.43 -17.71
C ARG A 118 -2.69 9.77 -18.94
N ASP A 119 -3.37 8.65 -18.74
CA ASP A 119 -4.21 8.04 -19.76
C ASP A 119 -5.50 8.86 -19.95
N GLU A 120 -6.03 8.88 -21.17
CA GLU A 120 -7.32 9.52 -21.45
C GLU A 120 -8.43 8.82 -20.64
N GLY A 121 -9.20 9.59 -19.86
CA GLY A 121 -10.24 9.05 -18.98
C GLY A 121 -9.74 8.47 -17.65
N GLN A 122 -8.42 8.49 -17.38
CA GLN A 122 -7.86 8.06 -16.10
C GLN A 122 -8.40 8.93 -14.96
N SER A 123 -9.32 8.36 -14.18
CA SER A 123 -10.05 9.09 -13.13
C SER A 123 -10.43 8.17 -11.99
N VAL A 124 -10.78 8.75 -10.84
CA VAL A 124 -11.27 8.02 -9.68
C VAL A 124 -12.66 7.46 -9.97
N SER A 125 -12.87 6.18 -9.70
CA SER A 125 -14.11 5.46 -9.96
C SER A 125 -15.25 5.93 -9.04
N LYS A 126 -16.50 5.73 -9.48
CA LYS A 126 -17.68 6.10 -8.69
C LYS A 126 -17.73 5.39 -7.33
N PRO A 127 -17.43 4.08 -7.21
CA PRO A 127 -17.39 3.41 -5.90
C PRO A 127 -16.37 4.04 -4.94
N THR A 128 -15.16 4.35 -5.42
CA THR A 128 -14.13 5.01 -4.59
C THR A 128 -14.57 6.41 -4.16
N LYS A 129 -15.14 7.21 -5.08
CA LYS A 129 -15.70 8.52 -4.73
C LYS A 129 -16.80 8.42 -3.68
N LEU A 130 -17.70 7.46 -3.82
CA LEU A 130 -18.79 7.22 -2.88
C LEU A 130 -18.26 6.79 -1.51
N LEU A 131 -17.27 5.89 -1.48
CA LEU A 131 -16.62 5.47 -0.25
C LEU A 131 -15.97 6.66 0.47
N ILE A 132 -15.18 7.47 -0.24
CA ILE A 132 -14.54 8.67 0.33
C ILE A 132 -15.60 9.65 0.84
N LEU A 133 -16.69 9.86 0.10
CA LEU A 133 -17.79 10.75 0.50
C LEU A 133 -18.47 10.26 1.79
N ILE A 134 -18.86 8.99 1.85
CA ILE A 134 -19.50 8.40 3.04
C ILE A 134 -18.56 8.47 4.24
N SER A 135 -17.28 8.12 4.06
CA SER A 135 -16.27 8.22 5.11
C SER A 135 -16.10 9.67 5.61
N SER A 136 -16.12 10.64 4.71
CA SER A 136 -15.99 12.06 5.07
C SER A 136 -17.22 12.59 5.80
N ILE A 137 -18.42 12.19 5.38
CA ILE A 137 -19.68 12.53 6.07
C ILE A 137 -19.69 11.93 7.48
N GLY A 138 -19.39 10.63 7.60
CA GLY A 138 -19.34 9.96 8.91
C GLY A 138 -18.29 10.59 9.83
N MET A 139 -17.11 10.95 9.31
CA MET A 139 -16.10 11.69 10.07
C MET A 139 -16.65 13.03 10.57
N GLY A 140 -17.32 13.80 9.70
CA GLY A 140 -17.96 15.06 10.08
C GLY A 140 -19.02 14.89 11.17
N LEU A 141 -19.86 13.86 11.09
CA LEU A 141 -20.85 13.55 12.12
C LEU A 141 -20.20 13.19 13.46
N MET A 142 -19.12 12.40 13.45
CA MET A 142 -18.37 12.05 14.66
C MET A 142 -17.72 13.29 15.30
N VAL A 143 -17.18 14.21 14.51
CA VAL A 143 -16.63 15.49 14.99
C VAL A 143 -17.74 16.34 15.64
N VAL A 144 -18.89 16.50 14.98
CA VAL A 144 -20.03 17.26 15.54
C VAL A 144 -20.53 16.64 16.84
N SER A 145 -20.63 15.30 16.90
CA SER A 145 -21.03 14.56 18.09
C SER A 145 -20.04 14.76 19.27
N ALA A 146 -18.73 14.74 18.99
CA ALA A 146 -17.70 14.98 20.00
C ALA A 146 -17.77 16.42 20.54
N ILE A 147 -17.89 17.42 19.66
CA ILE A 147 -18.04 18.83 20.06
C ILE A 147 -19.32 19.04 20.88
N ALA A 148 -20.42 18.37 20.53
CA ALA A 148 -21.67 18.40 21.27
C ALA A 148 -21.65 17.58 22.58
N SER A 149 -20.50 17.02 22.97
CA SER A 149 -20.33 16.16 24.14
C SER A 149 -21.27 14.96 24.15
N LYS A 150 -21.65 14.46 22.98
CA LYS A 150 -22.48 13.24 22.79
C LYS A 150 -21.65 11.99 22.56
N SER A 151 -20.42 12.16 22.09
CA SER A 151 -19.40 11.10 22.01
C SER A 151 -18.08 11.63 22.53
N GLN A 152 -17.14 10.72 22.79
CA GLN A 152 -15.77 11.06 23.15
C GLN A 152 -14.91 11.20 21.89
N TRP A 153 -13.74 11.85 22.01
CA TRP A 153 -12.86 12.03 20.86
C TRP A 153 -12.24 10.70 20.40
N ILE A 154 -12.02 9.76 21.33
CA ILE A 154 -11.55 8.41 21.01
C ILE A 154 -12.50 7.65 20.07
N ASP A 155 -13.81 7.94 20.09
CA ASP A 155 -14.78 7.31 19.17
C ASP A 155 -14.53 7.73 17.72
N LEU A 156 -14.18 9.00 17.49
CA LEU A 156 -13.75 9.48 16.18
C LEU A 156 -12.46 8.76 15.73
N LEU A 157 -11.51 8.55 16.64
CA LEU A 157 -10.26 7.85 16.30
C LEU A 157 -10.51 6.38 15.92
N TYR A 158 -11.36 5.67 16.64
CA TYR A 158 -11.75 4.32 16.25
C TYR A 158 -12.50 4.29 14.91
N TYR A 159 -13.34 5.28 14.64
CA TYR A 159 -13.96 5.42 13.32
C TYR A 159 -12.92 5.58 12.20
N LEU A 160 -11.91 6.44 12.40
CA LEU A 160 -10.81 6.63 11.45
C LEU A 160 -9.96 5.35 11.27
N SER A 161 -9.73 4.57 12.34
CA SER A 161 -8.97 3.32 12.25
C SER A 161 -9.73 2.27 11.42
N TYR A 162 -11.05 2.18 11.55
CA TYR A 162 -11.88 1.32 10.71
C TYR A 162 -11.86 1.73 9.25
N ILE A 163 -11.89 3.03 8.93
CA ILE A 163 -11.72 3.51 7.55
C ILE A 163 -10.37 3.08 7.00
N LYS A 164 -9.27 3.32 7.73
CA LYS A 164 -7.92 2.91 7.32
C LYS A 164 -7.86 1.40 7.07
N LEU A 165 -8.43 0.61 7.97
CA LEU A 165 -8.46 -0.86 7.85
C LEU A 165 -9.22 -1.27 6.58
N GLY A 166 -10.45 -0.80 6.40
CA GLY A 166 -11.26 -1.10 5.22
C GLY A 166 -10.59 -0.69 3.90
N ILE A 167 -9.97 0.49 3.86
CA ILE A 167 -9.17 0.93 2.71
C ILE A 167 -8.02 -0.04 2.42
N SER A 168 -7.34 -0.53 3.46
CA SER A 168 -6.22 -1.46 3.29
C SER A 168 -6.66 -2.78 2.63
N PHE A 169 -7.89 -3.24 2.89
CA PHE A 169 -8.50 -4.41 2.23
C PHE A 169 -8.79 -4.21 0.74
N ILE A 170 -9.24 -3.02 0.33
CA ILE A 170 -9.78 -2.82 -1.01
C ILE A 170 -8.82 -2.10 -1.96
N LYS A 171 -7.83 -1.35 -1.45
CA LYS A 171 -7.05 -0.39 -2.24
C LYS A 171 -6.33 -1.03 -3.43
N TYR A 172 -5.92 -2.30 -3.30
CA TYR A 172 -5.19 -3.02 -4.34
C TYR A 172 -6.09 -3.52 -5.47
N CYS A 173 -7.38 -3.76 -5.22
CA CYS A 173 -8.32 -4.31 -6.21
C CYS A 173 -8.39 -3.48 -7.51
N PRO A 174 -8.51 -2.15 -7.47
CA PRO A 174 -8.51 -1.33 -8.68
C PRO A 174 -7.24 -1.49 -9.54
N GLN A 175 -6.06 -1.64 -8.91
CA GLN A 175 -4.81 -1.84 -9.65
C GLN A 175 -4.73 -3.24 -10.25
N VAL A 176 -5.15 -4.27 -9.50
CA VAL A 176 -5.24 -5.65 -10.02
C VAL A 176 -6.13 -5.70 -11.25
N TYR A 177 -7.30 -5.07 -11.18
CA TYR A 177 -8.23 -4.98 -12.30
C TYR A 177 -7.64 -4.20 -13.47
N LEU A 178 -6.99 -3.06 -13.21
CA LEU A 178 -6.36 -2.26 -14.26
C LEU A 178 -5.31 -3.06 -15.03
N ASN A 179 -4.42 -3.76 -14.33
CA ASN A 179 -3.42 -4.64 -14.94
C ASN A 179 -4.08 -5.76 -15.77
N TYR A 180 -5.19 -6.33 -15.26
CA TYR A 180 -5.94 -7.34 -15.99
C TYR A 180 -6.62 -6.80 -17.25
N ALA A 181 -7.18 -5.59 -17.20
CA ALA A 181 -7.89 -4.95 -18.29
C ALA A 181 -6.93 -4.48 -19.39
N SER A 182 -5.80 -3.89 -19.00
CA SER A 182 -4.75 -3.44 -19.93
C SER A 182 -3.87 -4.58 -20.45
N LYS A 183 -3.93 -5.77 -19.80
CA LYS A 183 -3.00 -6.89 -20.04
C LYS A 183 -1.54 -6.47 -19.94
N SER A 184 -1.24 -5.51 -19.07
CA SER A 184 0.07 -4.90 -18.91
C SER A 184 0.26 -4.38 -17.48
N THR A 185 1.47 -4.52 -16.95
CA THR A 185 1.86 -3.89 -15.69
C THR A 185 2.74 -2.65 -15.90
N ALA A 186 2.87 -2.15 -17.14
CA ALA A 186 3.64 -0.94 -17.42
C ALA A 186 2.95 0.27 -16.77
N GLY A 187 3.58 0.87 -15.75
CA GLY A 187 2.85 1.81 -14.86
C GLY A 187 3.10 1.52 -13.40
N TRP A 188 3.20 0.23 -13.11
CA TRP A 188 3.18 -0.32 -11.77
C TRP A 188 4.57 -0.80 -11.38
N SER A 189 5.14 -0.21 -10.32
CA SER A 189 6.48 -0.56 -9.87
C SER A 189 6.47 -1.92 -9.17
N ILE A 190 7.02 -2.94 -9.84
CA ILE A 190 7.20 -4.26 -9.23
C ILE A 190 8.14 -4.21 -8.02
N HIS A 191 9.09 -3.27 -7.99
CA HIS A 191 10.00 -3.12 -6.86
C HIS A 191 9.28 -2.69 -5.57
N ASN A 192 8.20 -1.90 -5.69
CA ASN A 192 7.33 -1.60 -4.55
C ASN A 192 6.72 -2.90 -4.00
N ILE A 193 6.13 -3.71 -4.88
CA ILE A 193 5.51 -5.00 -4.53
C ILE A 193 6.49 -5.97 -3.89
N LEU A 194 7.70 -6.11 -4.44
CA LEU A 194 8.71 -7.01 -3.88
C LEU A 194 9.15 -6.58 -2.48
N LEU A 195 9.26 -5.28 -2.23
CA LEU A 195 9.58 -4.75 -0.90
C LEU A 195 8.41 -4.92 0.08
N ASP A 196 7.16 -4.71 -0.37
CA ASP A 196 5.96 -4.95 0.43
C ASP A 196 5.85 -6.43 0.82
N PHE A 197 6.04 -7.34 -0.15
CA PHE A 197 6.05 -8.78 0.05
C PHE A 197 7.15 -9.23 1.02
N THR A 198 8.35 -8.65 0.88
CA THR A 198 9.48 -8.92 1.78
C THR A 198 9.16 -8.47 3.19
N GLY A 199 8.60 -7.26 3.36
CA GLY A 199 8.15 -6.75 4.65
C GLY A 199 7.08 -7.64 5.28
N GLY A 200 6.04 -8.00 4.52
CA GLY A 200 4.97 -8.89 4.99
C GLY A 200 5.48 -10.27 5.40
N THR A 201 6.34 -10.88 4.58
CA THR A 201 6.89 -12.22 4.86
C THR A 201 7.78 -12.23 6.10
N LEU A 202 8.67 -11.23 6.23
CA LEU A 202 9.54 -11.10 7.40
C LEU A 202 8.73 -10.79 8.67
N SER A 203 7.67 -9.98 8.56
CA SER A 203 6.77 -9.68 9.68
C SER A 203 6.06 -10.93 10.20
N ILE A 204 5.50 -11.77 9.32
CA ILE A 204 4.90 -13.05 9.73
C ILE A 204 5.96 -14.01 10.29
N SER A 205 7.15 -14.04 9.68
CA SER A 205 8.26 -14.90 10.15
C SER A 205 8.70 -14.53 11.56
N GLN A 206 8.77 -13.23 11.89
CA GLN A 206 9.04 -12.79 13.25
C GLN A 206 7.94 -13.22 14.22
N LEU A 207 6.67 -13.06 13.85
CA LEU A 207 5.56 -13.49 14.71
C LEU A 207 5.61 -14.99 15.03
N ILE A 208 5.97 -15.82 14.04
CA ILE A 208 6.14 -17.28 14.24
C ILE A 208 7.35 -17.55 15.14
N LEU A 209 8.46 -16.86 14.92
CA LEU A 209 9.67 -17.01 15.73
C LEU A 209 9.42 -16.61 17.19
N ASP A 210 8.75 -15.49 17.43
CA ASP A 210 8.41 -15.00 18.77
C ASP A 210 7.49 -15.98 19.50
N ALA A 211 6.46 -16.49 18.83
CA ALA A 211 5.56 -17.52 19.38
C ALA A 211 6.29 -18.83 19.71
N TYR A 212 7.24 -19.23 18.87
CA TYR A 212 8.06 -20.41 19.11
C TYR A 212 8.99 -20.22 20.31
N ILE A 213 9.65 -19.06 20.43
CA ILE A 213 10.56 -18.76 21.55
C ILE A 213 9.81 -18.65 22.87
N SER A 214 8.64 -18.01 22.86
CA SER A 214 7.81 -17.82 24.07
C SER A 214 7.03 -19.07 24.47
N ASN A 215 7.00 -20.11 23.62
CA ASN A 215 6.04 -21.23 23.69
C ASN A 215 4.58 -20.76 23.80
N ASP A 216 4.29 -19.55 23.32
CA ASP A 216 2.96 -18.94 23.38
C ASP A 216 2.47 -18.62 21.96
N TRP A 217 1.71 -19.56 21.41
CA TRP A 217 1.05 -19.42 20.12
C TRP A 217 -0.20 -18.54 20.19
N SER A 218 -0.68 -18.22 21.41
CA SER A 218 -1.86 -17.38 21.57
C SER A 218 -1.63 -15.97 21.02
N GLY A 219 -0.37 -15.49 20.96
CA GLY A 219 0.01 -14.23 20.34
C GLY A 219 -0.26 -14.14 18.83
N ILE A 220 -0.24 -15.27 18.10
CA ILE A 220 -0.59 -15.31 16.67
C ILE A 220 -2.11 -15.20 16.46
N SER A 221 -2.89 -15.87 17.32
CA SER A 221 -4.36 -15.76 17.32
C SER A 221 -4.89 -14.48 17.99
N GLY A 222 -4.07 -13.86 18.86
CA GLY A 222 -4.42 -12.74 19.73
C GLY A 222 -4.28 -11.37 19.07
N ASP A 223 -3.54 -11.27 17.97
CA ASP A 223 -3.47 -10.07 17.11
C ASP A 223 -3.93 -10.39 15.67
N PRO A 224 -5.23 -10.69 15.47
CA PRO A 224 -5.79 -11.02 14.16
C PRO A 224 -5.65 -9.88 13.15
N VAL A 225 -5.41 -8.65 13.63
CA VAL A 225 -5.23 -7.47 12.79
C VAL A 225 -3.85 -7.48 12.15
N LYS A 226 -2.76 -7.67 12.93
CA LYS A 226 -1.41 -7.77 12.33
C LYS A 226 -1.27 -8.95 11.40
N PHE A 227 -1.74 -10.13 11.83
CA PHE A 227 -1.72 -11.33 10.99
C PHE A 227 -2.54 -11.12 9.71
N GLY A 228 -3.75 -10.57 9.84
CA GLY A 228 -4.65 -10.29 8.70
C GLY A 228 -4.08 -9.26 7.72
N LEU A 229 -3.44 -8.20 8.21
CA LEU A 229 -2.80 -7.18 7.36
C LEU A 229 -1.59 -7.74 6.61
N GLY A 230 -0.73 -8.51 7.28
CA GLY A 230 0.42 -9.17 6.66
C GLY A 230 -0.01 -10.18 5.60
N PHE A 231 -0.98 -11.03 5.91
CA PHE A 231 -1.53 -12.00 4.95
C PHE A 231 -2.14 -11.34 3.73
N LEU A 232 -2.94 -10.28 3.93
CA LEU A 232 -3.59 -9.55 2.85
C LEU A 232 -2.56 -8.89 1.91
N SER A 233 -1.52 -8.27 2.47
CA SER A 233 -0.40 -7.69 1.69
C SER A 233 0.25 -8.77 0.82
N ILE A 234 0.68 -9.89 1.42
CA ILE A 234 1.28 -11.03 0.72
C ILE A 234 0.36 -11.56 -0.39
N PHE A 235 -0.94 -11.69 -0.12
CA PHE A 235 -1.92 -12.18 -1.10
C PHE A 235 -1.98 -11.28 -2.35
N PHE A 236 -2.13 -9.97 -2.18
CA PHE A 236 -2.14 -9.05 -3.32
C PHE A 236 -0.80 -8.96 -4.01
N ASP A 237 0.30 -9.04 -3.28
CA ASP A 237 1.64 -9.02 -3.85
C ASP A 237 1.90 -10.23 -4.74
N ILE A 238 1.48 -11.42 -4.32
CA ILE A 238 1.51 -12.63 -5.17
C ILE A 238 0.71 -12.40 -6.46
N ILE A 239 -0.49 -11.82 -6.38
CA ILE A 239 -1.28 -11.49 -7.57
C ILE A 239 -0.50 -10.55 -8.49
N PHE A 240 0.10 -9.48 -7.97
CA PHE A 240 0.89 -8.54 -8.77
C PHE A 240 2.15 -9.18 -9.37
N MET A 241 2.84 -10.04 -8.62
CA MET A 241 3.99 -10.79 -9.10
C MET A 241 3.60 -11.75 -10.23
N VAL A 242 2.49 -12.47 -10.09
CA VAL A 242 1.94 -13.33 -11.13
C VAL A 242 1.55 -12.52 -12.37
N GLN A 243 0.87 -11.38 -12.18
CA GLN A 243 0.53 -10.48 -13.29
C GLN A 243 1.78 -9.98 -14.01
N HIS A 244 2.84 -9.62 -13.29
CA HIS A 244 4.05 -9.04 -13.85
C HIS A 244 4.98 -10.07 -14.52
N TYR A 245 5.29 -11.18 -13.84
CA TYR A 245 6.29 -12.14 -14.29
C TYR A 245 5.73 -13.26 -15.15
N ILE A 246 4.46 -13.61 -14.98
CA ILE A 246 3.84 -14.77 -15.65
C ILE A 246 2.88 -14.30 -16.74
N LEU A 247 1.85 -13.52 -16.40
CA LEU A 247 0.75 -13.23 -17.32
C LEU A 247 1.05 -12.11 -18.33
N TYR A 248 1.66 -11.01 -17.87
CA TYR A 248 1.85 -9.78 -18.64
C TYR A 248 3.33 -9.38 -18.70
N ARG A 249 4.20 -10.40 -18.85
CA ARG A 249 5.64 -10.20 -19.01
C ARG A 249 5.89 -9.17 -20.12
N PRO A 250 6.84 -8.22 -19.93
CA PRO A 250 7.20 -7.28 -20.98
C PRO A 250 7.51 -8.05 -22.26
N ARG A 251 6.71 -7.84 -23.30
CA ARG A 251 7.06 -8.30 -24.64
C ARG A 251 8.17 -7.38 -25.13
N GLU A 252 9.30 -7.94 -25.54
CA GLU A 252 10.25 -7.25 -26.40
C GLU A 252 9.62 -7.07 -27.79
N ASP A 253 8.56 -6.27 -27.89
CA ASP A 253 8.15 -5.78 -29.19
C ASP A 253 9.25 -4.81 -29.62
N LYS A 254 10.08 -5.22 -30.59
CA LYS A 254 11.16 -4.39 -31.17
C LYS A 254 10.64 -3.02 -31.69
N ASP A 255 9.33 -2.90 -31.90
CA ASP A 255 8.65 -1.69 -32.35
C ASP A 255 8.07 -0.82 -31.20
N TYR A 256 8.05 -1.34 -29.96
CA TYR A 256 7.74 -0.57 -28.75
C TYR A 256 9.04 -0.23 -28.04
N ALA A 257 9.70 0.82 -28.52
CA ALA A 257 10.77 1.45 -27.75
C ALA A 257 10.20 1.81 -26.36
N PRO A 258 10.80 1.33 -25.25
CA PRO A 258 10.46 1.84 -23.93
C PRO A 258 10.66 3.36 -23.96
N LEU A 259 9.77 4.11 -23.31
CA LEU A 259 9.81 5.58 -23.19
C LEU A 259 11.09 6.15 -22.52
N SER A 260 12.14 5.35 -22.38
CA SER A 260 13.45 5.68 -21.87
C SER A 260 14.52 5.12 -22.81
N MET A 261 14.80 5.87 -23.87
CA MET A 261 16.14 6.13 -24.45
C MET A 261 15.90 6.98 -25.70
N MET A 262 15.52 8.25 -25.51
CA MET A 262 15.73 9.24 -26.57
C MET A 262 17.16 9.75 -26.41
N GLU A 263 18.07 9.14 -27.15
CA GLU A 263 19.36 9.73 -27.47
C GLU A 263 19.49 9.68 -28.99
N ASN A 264 19.73 10.86 -29.57
CA ASN A 264 19.95 11.14 -30.99
C ASN A 264 18.71 11.25 -31.90
N GLY A 265 18.03 12.39 -31.80
CA GLY A 265 18.06 13.33 -32.93
C GLY A 265 17.29 13.01 -34.20
N GLU A 266 16.16 12.29 -34.17
CA GLU A 266 15.18 12.36 -35.27
C GLU A 266 13.73 12.32 -34.75
N HIS A 267 12.94 13.33 -35.12
CA HIS A 267 11.50 13.38 -34.88
C HIS A 267 10.78 12.36 -35.77
N LYS A 268 10.26 11.28 -35.18
CA LYS A 268 9.19 10.47 -35.78
C LYS A 268 7.98 10.40 -34.86
N ALA A 269 6.82 10.56 -35.50
CA ALA A 269 5.54 10.89 -34.90
C ALA A 269 5.07 9.91 -33.80
N LEU A 270 4.46 10.50 -32.78
CA LEU A 270 3.64 9.89 -31.74
C LEU A 270 2.71 8.82 -32.32
N LEU A 271 3.00 7.55 -32.04
CA LEU A 271 2.05 6.47 -32.33
C LEU A 271 0.97 6.46 -31.24
N LEU A 272 -0.24 6.77 -31.68
CA LEU A 272 -1.49 6.72 -30.93
C LEU A 272 -1.73 5.34 -30.28
N PRO A 273 -2.41 5.28 -29.13
CA PRO A 273 -2.80 4.01 -28.53
C PRO A 273 -3.90 3.36 -29.38
N LYS A 274 -3.53 2.43 -30.26
CA LYS A 274 -4.49 1.53 -30.90
C LYS A 274 -4.46 0.18 -30.20
N HIS A 275 -5.28 0.06 -29.15
CA HIS A 275 -5.93 -1.22 -28.88
C HIS A 275 -6.77 -1.58 -30.12
N LYS A 276 -6.21 -2.38 -31.03
CA LYS A 276 -6.97 -3.13 -32.03
C LYS A 276 -6.45 -4.55 -32.06
N ASN A 277 -7.38 -5.48 -31.85
CA ASN A 277 -7.20 -6.91 -31.90
C ASN A 277 -6.25 -7.34 -33.02
N TYR A 278 -5.33 -8.22 -32.65
CA TYR A 278 -4.27 -8.83 -33.47
C TYR A 278 -4.74 -9.43 -34.81
N GLN A 279 -6.04 -9.67 -34.99
CA GLN A 279 -6.59 -10.23 -36.24
C GLN A 279 -6.82 -9.20 -37.36
N SER A 280 -6.94 -7.91 -37.05
CA SER A 280 -7.21 -6.88 -38.08
C SER A 280 -5.97 -6.48 -38.90
N THR A 281 -4.77 -6.66 -38.36
CA THR A 281 -3.51 -6.30 -39.03
C THR A 281 -3.15 -7.28 -40.15
N LEU A 282 -3.60 -8.54 -40.07
CA LEU A 282 -3.41 -9.54 -41.13
C LEU A 282 -4.28 -9.22 -42.37
N GLN A 283 -5.53 -8.79 -42.15
CA GLN A 283 -6.42 -8.39 -43.25
C GLN A 283 -5.95 -7.11 -43.95
N PHE A 284 -5.39 -6.15 -43.20
CA PHE A 284 -4.88 -4.91 -43.79
C PHE A 284 -3.61 -5.12 -44.63
N LYS A 285 -2.78 -6.12 -44.28
CA LYS A 285 -1.61 -6.50 -45.10
C LYS A 285 -1.99 -7.28 -46.35
N GLN A 286 -3.05 -8.09 -46.32
CA GLN A 286 -3.55 -8.80 -47.51
C GLN A 286 -4.21 -7.85 -48.52
N GLN A 287 -4.90 -6.79 -48.07
CA GLN A 287 -5.51 -5.79 -48.97
C GLN A 287 -4.53 -4.79 -49.59
N GLN A 288 -3.24 -4.81 -49.23
CA GLN A 288 -2.20 -3.98 -49.86
C GLN A 288 -1.27 -4.79 -50.78
N GLN A 289 -1.54 -6.08 -50.97
CA GLN A 289 -0.79 -6.96 -51.88
C GLN A 289 -1.64 -7.44 -53.07
N GLU A 290 -2.86 -6.91 -53.23
CA GLU A 290 -3.66 -6.96 -54.46
C GLU A 290 -3.74 -5.55 -55.06
#